data_AF-A0A7V0N0J8-F1
#
_entry.id   AF-A0A7V0N0J8-F1
#
_cell.length_a   1.000
_cell.length_b   1.000
_cell.length_c   1.000
_cell.angle_alpha   90.00
_cell.angle_beta   90.00
_cell.angle_gamma   90.00
#
_symmetry.space_group_name_H-M   'P 1'
#
loop_
_entity.id
_entity.type
_entity.pdbx_description
1 polymer ?
#
loop_
_entity_poly.entity_id
_entity_poly.type
_entity_poly.pdbx_seq_one_letter_code
_entity_poly.pdbx_strand_id
1 'polypeptide(L)'
;MSFIADFHIHSKYSRATSRDMEIPNLDKAAQIKGIDLVGTGDFTHPFWRAHLKKFLSPVEEGIYRYKRTFFILTSEVSSIFYRNGKLRKIHIVIFAPDFEVVEKVSEKLGKFGDLYSDGRPTLKLDARDLVRIVLDVSDRCL
;
A
#
# COMPACT_ATOMS: atom_id res chain seq x y z
N MET A 1 -8.45 -24.88 0.05
CA MET A 1 -7.91 -24.49 -1.26
C MET A 1 -6.66 -23.66 -0.99
N SER A 2 -5.56 -23.92 -1.68
CA SER A 2 -4.31 -23.15 -1.54
C SER A 2 -4.27 -22.02 -2.56
N PHE A 3 -3.65 -20.90 -2.20
CA PHE A 3 -3.39 -19.79 -3.11
C PHE A 3 -1.96 -19.26 -2.90
N ILE A 4 -1.40 -18.61 -3.92
CA ILE A 4 -0.11 -17.92 -3.86
C ILE A 4 -0.37 -16.42 -3.78
N ALA A 5 0.31 -15.75 -2.85
CA ALA A 5 0.19 -14.31 -2.69
C ALA A 5 1.53 -13.59 -2.64
N ASP A 6 1.53 -12.36 -3.14
CA ASP A 6 2.63 -11.40 -3.01
C ASP A 6 2.04 -10.06 -2.54
N PHE A 7 2.33 -9.68 -1.29
CA PHE A 7 1.71 -8.52 -0.65
C PHE A 7 2.53 -7.23 -0.72
N HIS A 8 3.77 -7.31 -1.21
CA HIS A 8 4.68 -6.17 -1.20
C HIS A 8 5.28 -5.94 -2.59
N ILE A 9 4.58 -5.11 -3.35
CA ILE A 9 5.02 -4.57 -4.62
C ILE A 9 5.00 -3.04 -4.57
N HIS A 10 5.46 -2.42 -5.65
CA HIS A 10 5.38 -0.98 -5.86
C HIS A 10 4.68 -0.63 -7.16
N SER A 11 3.99 0.50 -7.17
CA SER A 11 3.37 1.09 -8.35
C SER A 11 4.37 1.85 -9.20
N LYS A 12 3.94 2.31 -10.37
CA LYS A 12 4.72 3.21 -11.25
C LYS A 12 5.11 4.55 -10.61
N TYR A 13 4.53 4.90 -9.46
CA TYR A 13 4.81 6.14 -8.73
C TYR A 13 5.95 6.01 -7.72
N SER A 14 6.38 4.78 -7.41
CA SER A 14 7.58 4.56 -6.61
C SER A 14 8.86 4.81 -7.42
N ARG A 15 9.88 5.36 -6.76
CA ARG A 15 11.18 5.57 -7.40
C ARG A 15 11.80 4.26 -7.85
N ALA A 16 12.53 4.31 -8.97
CA ALA A 16 13.21 3.16 -9.59
C ALA A 16 12.30 1.96 -9.89
N THR A 17 11.00 2.21 -10.07
CA THR A 17 10.00 1.19 -10.46
C THR A 17 9.60 1.36 -11.93
N SER A 18 9.22 0.27 -12.61
CA SER A 18 8.80 0.32 -14.01
C SER A 18 7.55 1.20 -14.18
N ARG A 19 7.49 1.94 -15.30
CA ARG A 19 6.30 2.72 -15.69
C ARG A 19 5.08 1.83 -15.98
N ASP A 20 5.32 0.55 -16.27
CA ASP A 20 4.30 -0.44 -16.58
C ASP A 20 3.65 -1.05 -15.33
N MET A 21 4.06 -0.64 -14.12
CA MET A 21 3.46 -1.10 -12.86
C MET A 21 2.07 -0.46 -12.64
N GLU A 22 1.12 -0.93 -13.45
CA GLU A 22 -0.30 -0.61 -13.46
C GLU A 22 -1.14 -1.88 -13.31
N ILE A 23 -2.32 -1.79 -12.69
CA ILE A 23 -3.23 -2.92 -12.43
C ILE A 23 -3.44 -3.84 -13.66
N PRO A 24 -3.67 -3.34 -14.88
CA PRO A 24 -3.82 -4.21 -16.05
C PRO A 24 -2.58 -5.06 -16.38
N ASN A 25 -1.38 -4.56 -16.10
CA ASN A 25 -0.14 -5.29 -16.34
C ASN A 25 0.22 -6.19 -15.15
N LEU A 26 -0.12 -5.78 -13.93
CA LEU A 26 -0.01 -6.61 -12.73
C LEU A 26 -0.85 -7.88 -12.85
N ASP A 27 -2.09 -7.79 -13.35
CA ASP A 27 -2.92 -8.96 -13.63
C ASP A 27 -2.24 -9.90 -14.64
N LYS A 28 -1.75 -9.38 -15.77
CA LYS A 28 -1.02 -10.20 -16.75
C LYS A 28 0.18 -10.91 -16.11
N ALA A 29 1.01 -10.18 -15.35
CA ALA A 29 2.19 -10.72 -14.72
C ALA A 29 1.86 -11.77 -13.64
N ALA A 30 0.81 -11.53 -12.84
CA ALA A 30 0.33 -12.47 -11.85
C ALA A 30 -0.14 -13.78 -12.50
N GLN A 31 -0.90 -13.70 -13.61
CA GLN A 31 -1.32 -14.88 -14.36
C GLN A 31 -0.15 -15.68 -14.94
N ILE A 32 0.90 -15.01 -15.43
CA ILE A 32 2.11 -15.67 -15.94
C ILE A 32 2.88 -16.35 -14.79
N LYS A 33 2.97 -15.70 -13.63
CA LYS A 33 3.69 -16.22 -12.45
C LYS A 33 2.91 -17.25 -11.64
N GLY A 34 1.59 -17.34 -11.82
CA GLY A 34 0.71 -18.16 -10.98
C GLY A 34 0.46 -17.56 -9.60
N ILE A 35 0.42 -16.23 -9.49
CA ILE A 35 0.05 -15.53 -8.25
C ILE A 35 -1.45 -15.24 -8.28
N ASP A 36 -2.18 -15.69 -7.27
CA ASP A 36 -3.64 -15.55 -7.19
C ASP A 36 -4.05 -14.22 -6.56
N LEU A 37 -3.31 -13.76 -5.53
CA LEU A 37 -3.61 -12.56 -4.74
C LEU A 37 -2.40 -11.63 -4.66
N VAL A 38 -2.61 -10.35 -5.00
CA VAL A 38 -1.54 -9.36 -5.07
C VAL A 38 -1.85 -8.16 -4.17
N GLY A 39 -0.91 -7.75 -3.34
CA GLY A 39 -0.99 -6.47 -2.63
C GLY A 39 -0.91 -5.31 -3.62
N THR A 40 -1.73 -4.27 -3.46
CA THR A 40 -1.74 -3.17 -4.44
C THR A 40 -0.44 -2.37 -4.47
N GLY A 41 0.28 -2.33 -3.35
CA GLY A 41 1.35 -1.36 -3.12
C GLY A 41 0.84 0.09 -3.10
N ASP A 42 1.64 0.96 -2.49
CA ASP A 42 1.59 2.42 -2.61
C ASP A 42 0.22 3.09 -2.45
N PHE A 43 -0.76 2.52 -1.73
CA PHE A 43 -2.08 3.15 -1.63
C PHE A 43 -2.03 4.54 -0.95
N THR A 44 -0.93 4.93 -0.30
CA THR A 44 -0.79 6.29 0.23
C THR A 44 -0.64 7.34 -0.87
N HIS A 45 -0.28 6.94 -2.10
CA HIS A 45 -0.11 7.85 -3.22
C HIS A 45 -1.45 8.18 -3.92
N PRO A 46 -1.87 9.47 -4.01
CA PRO A 46 -3.22 9.85 -4.40
C PRO A 46 -3.57 9.50 -5.86
N PHE A 47 -2.63 9.68 -6.80
CA PHE A 47 -2.89 9.27 -8.18
C PHE A 47 -2.92 7.75 -8.35
N TRP A 48 -2.20 7.01 -7.49
CA TRP A 48 -2.30 5.56 -7.48
C TRP A 48 -3.63 5.12 -6.88
N ARG A 49 -4.10 5.70 -5.78
CA ARG A 49 -5.44 5.45 -5.25
C ARG A 49 -6.54 5.66 -6.28
N ALA A 50 -6.49 6.76 -7.02
CA ALA A 50 -7.44 7.03 -8.08
C ALA A 50 -7.42 5.93 -9.16
N HIS A 51 -6.22 5.47 -9.53
CA HIS A 51 -6.04 4.33 -10.43
C HIS A 51 -6.63 3.03 -9.84
N LEU A 52 -6.35 2.72 -8.58
CA LEU A 52 -6.91 1.55 -7.89
C LEU A 52 -8.43 1.57 -7.89
N LYS A 53 -9.05 2.68 -7.46
CA LYS A 53 -10.52 2.87 -7.45
C LYS A 53 -11.16 2.76 -8.84
N LYS A 54 -10.44 3.14 -9.90
CA LYS A 54 -10.91 3.03 -11.28
C LYS A 54 -10.95 1.59 -11.79
N PHE A 55 -9.96 0.77 -11.42
CA PHE A 55 -9.77 -0.55 -12.02
C PHE A 55 -10.23 -1.70 -11.14
N LEU A 56 -10.16 -1.56 -9.82
CA LEU A 56 -10.50 -2.63 -8.89
C LEU A 56 -12.01 -2.65 -8.62
N SER A 57 -12.60 -3.83 -8.76
CA SER A 57 -13.98 -4.09 -8.33
C SER A 57 -13.98 -4.87 -7.01
N PRO A 58 -14.82 -4.52 -6.04
CA PRO A 58 -14.94 -5.30 -4.81
C PRO A 58 -15.50 -6.69 -5.12
N VAL A 59 -15.02 -7.71 -4.40
CA VAL A 59 -15.54 -9.09 -4.47
C VAL A 59 -16.10 -9.49 -3.12
N GLU A 60 -15.28 -9.34 -2.09
CA GLU A 60 -15.63 -9.58 -0.69
C GLU A 60 -14.98 -8.49 0.16
N GLU A 61 -15.24 -8.50 1.47
CA GLU A 61 -14.60 -7.57 2.39
C GLU A 61 -13.08 -7.68 2.34
N GLY A 62 -12.38 -6.56 2.11
CA GLY A 62 -10.92 -6.54 1.96
C GLY A 62 -10.36 -7.09 0.65
N ILE A 63 -11.18 -7.74 -0.18
CA ILE A 63 -10.73 -8.41 -1.39
C ILE A 63 -11.34 -7.75 -2.62
N TYR A 64 -10.45 -7.32 -3.51
CA TYR A 64 -10.77 -6.72 -4.78
C TYR A 64 -10.34 -7.63 -5.93
N ARG A 65 -10.80 -7.32 -7.13
CA ARG A 65 -10.41 -8.05 -8.33
C ARG A 65 -10.28 -7.13 -9.51
N TYR A 66 -9.28 -7.43 -10.35
CA TYR A 66 -9.24 -6.99 -11.73
C TYR A 66 -9.07 -8.23 -12.61
N LYS A 67 -10.02 -8.46 -13.52
CA LYS A 67 -10.10 -9.67 -14.36
C LYS A 67 -9.93 -10.96 -13.55
N ARG A 68 -8.75 -11.59 -13.60
CA ARG A 68 -8.49 -12.93 -13.04
C ARG A 68 -7.71 -12.87 -11.74
N THR A 69 -7.10 -11.74 -11.41
CA THR A 69 -6.22 -11.60 -10.25
C THR A 69 -6.95 -10.89 -9.11
N PHE A 70 -6.83 -11.43 -7.89
CA PHE A 70 -7.34 -10.79 -6.68
C PHE A 70 -6.33 -9.78 -6.14
N PHE A 71 -6.84 -8.76 -5.47
CA PHE A 71 -6.04 -7.69 -4.89
C PHE A 71 -6.45 -7.37 -3.46
N ILE A 72 -5.48 -7.01 -2.62
CA ILE A 72 -5.68 -6.47 -1.28
C ILE A 72 -4.94 -5.14 -1.15
N LEU A 73 -5.49 -4.19 -0.39
CA LEU A 73 -4.94 -2.84 -0.30
C LEU A 73 -3.72 -2.85 0.63
N THR A 74 -2.52 -2.67 0.05
CA THR A 74 -1.25 -2.58 0.78
C THR A 74 -0.43 -1.35 0.40
N SER A 75 0.37 -0.85 1.32
CA SER A 75 1.33 0.25 1.07
C SER A 75 2.55 0.08 1.95
N GLU A 76 3.72 0.40 1.42
CA GLU A 76 4.94 0.57 2.22
C GLU A 76 5.15 2.06 2.50
N VAL A 77 5.61 2.40 3.70
CA VAL A 77 6.06 3.75 4.07
C VAL A 77 7.44 3.68 4.73
N SER A 78 8.26 4.71 4.54
CA SER A 78 9.57 4.83 5.18
C SER A 78 9.47 5.73 6.42
N SER A 79 9.53 5.14 7.61
CA SER A 79 9.53 5.83 8.89
C SER A 79 10.96 6.25 9.27
N ILE A 80 11.21 7.56 9.37
CA ILE A 80 12.50 8.13 9.73
C ILE A 80 12.40 8.92 11.03
N PHE A 81 13.18 8.53 12.04
CA PHE A 81 13.15 9.12 13.38
C PHE A 81 14.46 8.90 14.11
N TYR A 82 14.70 9.64 15.19
CA TYR A 82 15.84 9.43 16.08
C TYR A 82 15.42 8.62 17.30
N ARG A 83 16.23 7.64 17.69
CA ARG A 83 16.08 6.90 18.94
C ARG A 83 17.46 6.66 19.56
N ASN A 84 17.63 7.05 20.83
CA ASN A 84 18.90 6.93 21.57
C ASN A 84 20.09 7.53 20.81
N GLY A 85 19.91 8.74 20.27
CA GLY A 85 20.95 9.47 19.52
C GLY A 85 21.25 8.92 18.12
N LYS A 86 20.57 7.87 17.65
CA LYS A 86 20.79 7.26 16.33
C LYS A 86 19.59 7.47 15.41
N LEU A 87 19.86 7.86 14.16
CA LEU A 87 18.86 7.91 13.10
C LEU A 87 18.42 6.49 12.73
N ARG A 88 17.12 6.26 12.70
CA ARG A 88 16.49 5.03 12.24
C ARG A 88 15.72 5.33 10.96
N LYS A 89 15.76 4.38 10.03
CA LYS A 89 14.99 4.38 8.78
C LYS A 89 14.40 2.98 8.67
N ILE A 90 13.11 2.86 8.91
CA ILE A 90 12.42 1.57 8.98
C ILE A 90 11.31 1.60 7.95
N HIS A 91 11.22 0.56 7.13
CA HIS A 91 10.11 0.40 6.23
C HIS A 91 9.03 -0.43 6.88
N ILE A 92 7.78 0.01 6.73
CA ILE A 92 6.62 -0.61 7.33
C ILE A 92 5.58 -0.81 6.24
N VAL A 93 5.13 -2.04 6.09
CA VAL A 93 4.00 -2.40 5.22
C VAL A 93 2.73 -2.27 6.03
N ILE A 94 1.72 -1.68 5.41
CA ILE A 94 0.40 -1.45 5.98
C ILE A 94 -0.62 -2.17 5.12
N PHE A 95 -1.53 -2.91 5.73
CA PHE A 95 -2.71 -3.48 5.10
C PHE A 95 -3.94 -2.68 5.54
N ALA A 96 -4.86 -2.44 4.61
CA ALA A 96 -6.12 -1.75 4.89
C ALA A 96 -7.31 -2.59 4.40
N PRO A 97 -8.43 -2.62 5.18
CA PRO A 97 -9.60 -3.44 4.85
C PRO A 97 -10.44 -2.86 3.71
N ASP A 98 -10.38 -1.56 3.47
CA ASP A 98 -11.20 -0.89 2.45
C ASP A 98 -10.65 0.49 2.07
N PHE A 99 -11.22 1.06 1.00
CA PHE A 99 -10.83 2.38 0.52
C PHE A 99 -11.18 3.52 1.46
N GLU A 100 -12.15 3.38 2.37
CA GLU A 100 -12.48 4.42 3.36
C GLU A 100 -11.36 4.52 4.40
N VAL A 101 -10.91 3.38 4.93
CA VAL A 101 -9.77 3.30 5.84
C VAL A 101 -8.50 3.79 5.16
N VAL A 102 -8.26 3.41 3.89
CA VAL A 102 -7.12 3.91 3.11
C VAL A 102 -7.08 5.43 3.04
N GLU A 103 -8.20 6.11 2.81
CA GLU A 103 -8.23 7.58 2.76
C GLU A 103 -7.94 8.18 4.13
N LYS A 104 -8.55 7.66 5.21
CA LYS A 104 -8.30 8.12 6.58
C LYS A 104 -6.84 7.91 7.01
N VAL A 105 -6.25 6.76 6.71
CA VAL A 105 -4.83 6.47 6.97
C VAL A 105 -3.96 7.46 6.20
N SER A 106 -4.23 7.68 4.92
CA SER A 106 -3.47 8.61 4.08
C SER A 106 -3.57 10.05 4.60
N GLU A 107 -4.75 10.51 5.00
CA GLU A 107 -4.94 11.84 5.59
C GLU A 107 -4.12 12.02 6.89
N LYS A 108 -4.13 11.02 7.77
CA LYS A 108 -3.37 11.07 9.03
C LYS A 108 -1.86 11.06 8.79
N LEU A 109 -1.39 10.17 7.92
CA LEU A 109 0.04 10.03 7.63
C LEU A 109 0.61 11.23 6.84
N GLY A 110 -0.20 11.88 6.00
CA GLY A 110 0.19 13.07 5.24
C GLY A 110 0.60 14.27 6.11
N LYS A 111 0.28 14.26 7.42
CA LYS A 111 0.75 15.27 8.38
C LYS A 111 2.25 15.13 8.70
N PHE A 112 2.86 14.00 8.36
CA PHE A 112 4.24 13.67 8.71
C PHE A 112 5.19 13.60 7.51
N GLY A 113 4.67 13.78 6.28
CA GLY A 113 5.47 13.75 5.06
C GLY A 113 4.63 13.94 3.80
N ASP A 114 5.31 14.17 2.68
CA ASP A 114 4.66 14.27 1.38
C ASP A 114 4.28 12.89 0.84
N LEU A 115 3.03 12.77 0.37
CA LEU A 115 2.48 11.54 -0.21
C LEU A 115 2.40 11.58 -1.74
N TYR A 116 2.74 12.71 -2.37
CA TYR A 116 2.57 12.92 -3.82
C TYR A 116 3.85 12.63 -4.63
N SER A 117 5.04 12.81 -4.06
CA SER A 117 6.29 12.71 -4.82
C SER A 117 6.79 11.28 -5.05
N ASP A 118 6.40 10.33 -4.19
CA ASP A 118 6.89 8.95 -4.22
C ASP A 118 5.78 7.98 -3.77
N GLY A 119 5.70 6.81 -4.41
CA GLY A 119 4.81 5.73 -4.02
C GLY A 119 5.12 5.18 -2.62
N ARG A 120 6.39 5.21 -2.20
CA ARG A 120 6.81 4.95 -0.81
C ARG A 120 7.18 6.26 -0.12
N PRO A 121 6.22 6.94 0.54
CA PRO A 121 6.50 8.22 1.19
C PRO A 121 7.47 8.04 2.35
N THR A 122 8.30 9.08 2.55
CA THR A 122 9.18 9.18 3.72
C THR A 122 8.52 10.05 4.79
N LEU A 123 8.22 9.46 5.94
CA LEU A 123 7.50 10.08 7.04
C LEU A 123 8.46 10.37 8.19
N LYS A 124 8.41 11.60 8.70
CA LYS A 124 9.11 12.00 9.93
C LYS A 124 8.31 11.56 11.16
N LEU A 125 8.21 10.26 11.34
CA LEU A 125 7.33 9.62 12.32
C LEU A 125 8.01 8.39 12.90
N ASP A 126 7.91 8.20 14.21
CA ASP A 126 8.41 6.99 14.89
C ASP A 126 7.56 5.77 14.52
N ALA A 127 8.19 4.60 14.37
CA ALA A 127 7.50 3.37 13.99
C ALA A 127 6.36 3.00 14.95
N ARG A 128 6.53 3.21 16.27
CA ARG A 128 5.48 2.92 17.26
C ARG A 128 4.29 3.84 17.10
N ASP A 129 4.56 5.13 16.87
CA ASP A 129 3.50 6.12 16.67
C ASP A 129 2.76 5.89 15.36
N LEU A 130 3.47 5.44 14.32
CA LEU A 130 2.87 5.04 13.05
C LEU A 130 1.87 3.91 13.24
N VAL A 131 2.27 2.82 13.90
CA VAL A 131 1.37 1.68 14.18
C VAL A 131 0.16 2.14 14.98
N ARG A 132 0.36 2.97 16.02
CA ARG A 132 -0.75 3.53 16.80
C ARG A 132 -1.72 4.33 15.93
N ILE A 133 -1.22 5.25 15.11
CA ILE A 133 -2.06 6.07 14.22
C ILE A 133 -2.86 5.20 13.26
N VAL A 134 -2.25 4.17 12.68
CA VAL A 134 -2.91 3.27 11.73
C VAL A 134 -4.00 2.45 12.43
N LEU A 135 -3.73 1.89 13.61
CA LEU A 135 -4.70 1.11 14.39
C LEU A 135 -5.80 1.98 15.02
N ASP A 136 -5.51 3.25 15.34
CA ASP A 136 -6.51 4.22 15.79
C ASP A 136 -7.52 4.56 14.66
N VAL A 137 -7.11 4.45 13.39
CA VAL A 137 -8.03 4.60 12.24
C VAL A 137 -8.90 3.35 12.07
N SER A 138 -8.30 2.16 12.18
CA SER A 138 -9.03 0.89 12.20
C SER A 138 -8.17 -0.20 12.82
N ASP A 139 -8.75 -0.92 13.77
CA ASP A 139 -8.19 -2.13 14.39
C ASP A 139 -8.05 -3.32 13.44
N ARG A 140 -8.62 -3.21 12.23
CA ARG A 140 -8.52 -4.21 11.16
C ARG A 140 -7.33 -3.97 10.22
N CYS A 141 -6.58 -2.89 10.40
CA CYS A 141 -5.31 -2.71 9.71
C CYS A 141 -4.26 -3.68 10.27
N LEU A 142 -3.29 -4.08 9.44
CA LEU A 142 -2.12 -4.87 9.83
C LEU A 142 -0.82 -4.14 9.45
#